data_AF-A0A957K408-F1
#
_entry.id   AF-A0A957K408-F1
#
_cell.length_a   1.000
_cell.length_b   1.000
_cell.length_c   1.000
_cell.angle_alpha   90.00
_cell.angle_beta   90.00
_cell.angle_gamma   90.00
#
_symmetry.space_group_name_H-M   'P 1'
#
loop_
_entity.id
_entity.type
_entity.pdbx_description
1 polymer ?
#
loop_
_entity_poly.entity_id
_entity_poly.type
_entity_poly.pdbx_seq_one_letter_code
_entity_poly.pdbx_strand_id
1 'polypeptide(L)' 'LHLTDSTDYGILISGNVWLVMEDGSEVELQPGDCVIQTGGLHAWENRGDTTSTMYFVMVGAERKAATD' A
#
# COMPACT_ATOMS: atom_id res chain seq x y z
N LEU A 1 -7.22 1.12 8.51
CA LEU A 1 -6.51 2.24 7.86
C LEU A 1 -5.38 2.70 8.77
N HIS A 2 -4.21 2.97 8.20
CA HIS A 2 -3.07 3.57 8.90
C HIS A 2 -2.29 4.46 7.95
N LEU A 3 -1.40 5.28 8.50
CA LEU A 3 -0.43 6.07 7.75
C LEU A 3 0.94 5.94 8.39
N THR A 4 1.98 6.05 7.56
CA THR A 4 3.38 6.05 7.99
C THR A 4 4.13 7.17 7.26
N ASP A 5 5.12 7.75 7.93
CA ASP A 5 5.97 8.83 7.40
C ASP A 5 7.10 8.19 6.58
N SER A 6 6.74 7.65 5.42
CA SER A 6 7.63 6.89 4.56
C SER A 6 7.24 6.96 3.08
N THR A 7 8.19 6.63 2.22
CA THR A 7 7.92 6.13 0.87
C THR A 7 8.10 4.61 0.87
N ASP A 8 7.04 3.90 0.51
CA ASP A 8 6.98 2.45 0.56
C ASP A 8 6.91 1.90 -0.87
N TYR A 9 7.77 0.93 -1.17
CA TYR A 9 7.71 0.10 -2.37
C TYR A 9 7.13 -1.25 -1.99
N GLY A 10 5.85 -1.46 -2.27
CA GLY A 10 5.14 -2.71 -2.01
C GLY A 10 5.03 -3.55 -3.28
N ILE A 11 5.62 -4.75 -3.29
CA ILE A 11 5.54 -5.68 -4.40
C ILE A 11 4.76 -6.92 -3.98
N LEU A 12 3.73 -7.29 -4.75
CA LEU A 12 3.01 -8.53 -4.50
C LEU A 12 3.78 -9.70 -5.09
N ILE A 13 4.18 -10.65 -4.24
CA ILE A 13 4.93 -11.84 -4.65
C ILE A 13 3.98 -12.98 -5.05
N SER A 14 2.88 -13.16 -4.30
CA SER A 14 1.88 -14.21 -4.55
C SER A 14 0.53 -13.88 -3.93
N GLY A 15 -0.54 -14.49 -4.44
CA GLY A 15 -1.92 -14.23 -4.01
C GLY A 15 -2.53 -13.01 -4.72
N ASN A 16 -3.55 -12.42 -4.12
CA ASN A 16 -4.17 -11.17 -4.54
C ASN A 16 -4.51 -10.31 -3.33
N VAL A 17 -4.34 -8.99 -3.43
CA VAL A 17 -4.57 -8.09 -2.29
C VAL A 17 -5.12 -6.76 -2.79
N TRP A 18 -6.00 -6.15 -2.02
CA TRP A 18 -6.54 -4.83 -2.30
C TRP A 18 -5.79 -3.77 -1.50
N LEU A 19 -5.31 -2.76 -2.20
CA LEU A 19 -4.95 -1.48 -1.59
C LEU A 19 -6.22 -0.64 -1.48
N VAL A 20 -6.59 -0.27 -0.26
CA VAL A 20 -7.77 0.56 0.02
C VAL A 20 -7.32 1.92 0.52
N MET A 21 -7.78 2.99 -0.13
CA MET A 21 -7.46 4.38 0.18
C MET A 21 -8.54 5.03 1.07
N GLU A 22 -8.23 6.16 1.68
CA GLU A 22 -9.16 6.90 2.55
C GLU A 22 -10.45 7.36 1.84
N ASP A 23 -10.37 7.74 0.57
CA ASP A 23 -11.52 8.17 -0.23
C ASP A 23 -12.43 7.01 -0.69
N GLY A 24 -12.11 5.79 -0.26
CA GLY A 24 -12.82 4.57 -0.65
C GLY A 24 -12.43 4.06 -2.04
N SER A 25 -11.47 4.68 -2.72
CA SER A 25 -10.88 4.10 -3.92
C SER A 25 -10.04 2.87 -3.57
N GLU A 26 -10.06 1.89 -4.46
CA GLU A 26 -9.39 0.61 -4.25
C GLU A 26 -8.73 0.12 -5.53
N VAL A 27 -7.61 -0.58 -5.38
CA VAL A 27 -6.91 -1.26 -6.47
C VAL A 27 -6.62 -2.68 -6.04
N GLU A 28 -7.04 -3.66 -6.86
CA GLU A 28 -6.60 -5.05 -6.70
C GLU A 28 -5.23 -5.23 -7.36
N LEU A 29 -4.28 -5.79 -6.60
CA LEU A 29 -2.95 -6.15 -7.09
C LEU A 29 -2.91 -7.62 -7.46
N GLN A 30 -2.18 -7.93 -8.53
CA GLN A 30 -1.80 -9.26 -8.98
C GLN A 30 -0.29 -9.52 -8.77
N PRO A 31 0.15 -10.79 -8.73
CA PRO A 31 1.57 -11.10 -8.53
C PRO A 31 2.46 -10.41 -9.55
N GLY A 32 3.50 -9.72 -9.06
CA GLY A 32 4.41 -8.89 -9.86
C GLY A 32 4.08 -7.40 -9.87
N ASP A 33 2.87 -7.00 -9.45
CA ASP A 33 2.51 -5.59 -9.33
C ASP A 33 3.33 -4.90 -8.23
N CYS A 34 3.67 -3.64 -8.50
CA CYS A 34 4.41 -2.77 -7.58
C CYS A 34 3.61 -1.49 -7.33
N VAL A 35 3.43 -1.17 -6.05
CA VAL A 35 2.84 0.07 -5.58
C VAL A 35 3.93 0.92 -4.96
N ILE A 36 3.97 2.19 -5.38
CA ILE A 36 4.78 3.22 -4.73
C ILE A 36 3.84 4.10 -3.92
N GLN A 37 3.95 4.02 -2.61
CA GLN A 37 3.11 4.79 -1.69
C GLN A 37 3.94 5.83 -0.97
N THR A 38 3.67 7.11 -1.22
CA THR A 38 4.39 8.24 -0.62
C THR A 38 3.61 8.82 0.55
N GLY A 39 3.44 8.01 1.60
CA GLY A 39 2.50 8.27 2.69
C GLY A 39 1.03 8.03 2.30
N GLY A 40 0.10 8.71 2.96
CA GLY A 40 -1.34 8.54 2.74
C GLY A 40 -1.97 7.46 3.62
N LEU A 41 -3.22 7.69 4.00
CA LEU A 41 -4.03 6.75 4.76
C LEU A 41 -4.45 5.59 3.86
N HIS A 42 -4.07 4.38 4.26
CA HIS A 42 -4.36 3.18 3.48
C HIS A 42 -4.56 1.93 4.35
N ALA A 43 -5.09 0.89 3.73
CA ALA A 43 -5.15 -0.46 4.28
C ALA A 43 -4.85 -1.49 3.19
N TRP A 44 -4.44 -2.68 3.64
CA TRP A 44 -4.28 -3.85 2.80
C TRP A 44 -5.35 -4.86 3.20
N GLU A 45 -6.16 -5.30 2.25
CA GLU A 45 -7.18 -6.31 2.48
C GLU A 45 -6.95 -7.51 1.59
N ASN A 46 -6.77 -8.68 2.20
CA ASN A 46 -6.81 -9.94 1.48
C ASN A 46 -8.26 -10.44 1.47
N ARG A 47 -8.93 -10.33 0.32
CA ARG A 47 -10.30 -10.79 0.10
C ARG A 47 -10.36 -12.10 -0.69
N GLY A 48 -9.20 -12.68 -1.03
CA GLY A 48 -9.10 -13.95 -1.75
C GLY A 48 -9.08 -15.17 -0.82
N ASP A 49 -9.13 -16.36 -1.41
CA ASP A 49 -9.15 -17.63 -0.67
C ASP A 49 -7.76 -18.13 -0.25
N THR A 50 -6.70 -17.41 -0.63
CA THR A 50 -5.31 -17.80 -0.38
C THR A 50 -4.54 -16.68 0.30
N THR A 51 -3.46 -17.02 1.00
CA THR A 51 -2.60 -16.02 1.64
C THR A 51 -1.84 -15.20 0.60
N SER A 52 -1.85 -13.88 0.78
CA SER A 52 -1.05 -12.95 -0.02
C SER A 52 0.27 -12.64 0.65
N THR A 53 1.37 -12.70 -0.13
CA THR A 53 2.72 -12.40 0.35
C THR A 53 3.21 -11.12 -0.31
N MET A 54 3.45 -10.10 0.51
CA MET A 54 3.98 -8.81 0.08
C MET A 54 5.45 -8.66 0.49
N TYR A 55 6.26 -8.08 -0.39
CA TYR A 55 7.58 -7.58 -0.04
C TYR A 55 7.55 -6.06 0.02
N PHE A 56 8.03 -5.49 1.14
CA PHE A 56 8.07 -4.05 1.34
C PHE A 56 9.50 -3.56 1.54
N VAL A 57 9.84 -2.48 0.84
CA VAL A 57 10.94 -1.60 1.21
C VAL A 57 10.35 -0.29 1.68
N MET A 58 10.54 0.04 2.95
CA MET A 58 10.07 1.29 3.55
C MET A 58 11.24 2.23 3.79
N VAL A 59 11.17 3.43 3.22
CA VAL A 59 12.16 4.48 3.42
C VAL A 59 11.51 5.60 4.20
N GLY A 60 11.99 5.88 5.42
CA GLY A 60 11.48 6.98 6.23
C GLY A 60 11.57 8.32 5.48
N ALA A 61 10.52 9.13 5.57
CA ALA A 61 10.39 10.40 4.88
C ALA A 61 9.69 11.44 5.75
N GLU A 62 10.08 12.70 5.65
CA GLU A 62 9.40 13.79 6.37
C GLU A 62 8.13 14.20 5.64
N ARG A 63 7.01 14.27 6.38
CA ARG A 63 5.77 14.83 5.84
C ARG A 63 5.91 16.35 5.77
N LYS A 64 5.85 16.90 4.55
CA LYS A 64 5.66 18.35 4.39
C LYS A 64 4.24 18.69 4.83
N ALA A 65 4.10 19.70 5.68
CA ALA A 65 2.80 20.29 5.96
C ALA A 65 2.15 20.69 4.63
N ALA A 66 0.84 20.47 4.52
CA ALA A 66 0.10 21.03 3.40
C ALA A 66 0.33 22.55 3.41
N THR A 67 0.90 23.08 2.34
CA THR A 67 0.89 24.53 2.12
C THR A 67 -0.53 24.88 1.68
N ASP A 68 -1.18 25.78 2.42
CA ASP A 68 -2.50 26.32 2.09
C ASP A 68 -2.58 26.89 0.66
#